data_AF-A0A843DLV4-F1
#
_entry.id   AF-A0A843DLV4-F1
#
_cell.length_a   1.000
_cell.length_b   1.000
_cell.length_c   1.000
_cell.angle_alpha   90.00
_cell.angle_beta   90.00
_cell.angle_gamma   90.00
#
_symmetry.space_group_name_H-M   'P 1'
#
loop_
_entity.id
_entity.type
_entity.pdbx_description
1 polymer ?
#
loop_
_entity_poly.entity_id
_entity_poly.type
_entity_poly.pdbx_seq_one_letter_code
_entity_poly.pdbx_strand_id
1 'polypeptide(L)'
;MDFETGSTTVYTVHFHTGSGPYREEIVPAGRPIREPIAPDREGYDFTGWYRDEALTQEYVFTAPVNCNIRLYAGWKRKSCYVRFLAGGLADPTTQEIAYGSTAVEPDVSFPGYVLEGWYTEETCVNRYNFNTKVVRNLLLYAKWKQR
;
A
#
# COMPACT_ATOMS: atom_id res chain seq x y z
N MET A 1 -51.12 -32.45 -1.38
CA MET A 1 -50.20 -31.39 -1.87
C MET A 1 -49.24 -31.14 -0.75
N ASP A 2 -48.17 -31.92 -0.72
CA ASP A 2 -47.12 -31.76 0.29
C ASP A 2 -46.19 -30.67 -0.22
N PHE A 3 -46.21 -29.51 0.44
CA PHE A 3 -45.18 -28.52 0.24
C PHE A 3 -43.93 -29.05 0.94
N GLU A 4 -43.04 -29.70 0.18
CA GLU A 4 -41.66 -29.90 0.63
C GLU A 4 -41.11 -28.52 0.99
N THR A 5 -40.91 -28.29 2.29
CA THR A 5 -40.09 -27.20 2.78
C THR A 5 -38.65 -27.56 2.43
N GLY A 6 -38.29 -27.31 1.17
CA GLY A 6 -36.93 -27.52 0.68
C GLY A 6 -35.97 -26.67 1.51
N SER A 7 -35.23 -27.32 2.41
CA SER A 7 -34.16 -26.67 3.17
C SER A 7 -33.18 -26.08 2.15
N THR A 8 -33.17 -24.75 2.04
CA THR A 8 -32.23 -24.06 1.17
C THR A 8 -30.86 -24.21 1.80
N THR A 9 -29.98 -25.01 1.19
CA THR A 9 -28.59 -25.12 1.63
C THR A 9 -27.95 -23.76 1.50
N VAL A 10 -27.37 -23.28 2.60
CA VAL A 10 -26.63 -22.01 2.66
C VAL A 10 -25.20 -22.28 3.09
N TYR A 11 -24.30 -21.43 2.64
CA TYR A 11 -22.90 -21.45 3.02
C TYR A 11 -22.48 -20.09 3.57
N THR A 12 -21.47 -20.13 4.44
CA THR A 12 -20.91 -18.94 5.07
C THR A 12 -19.59 -18.57 4.41
N VAL A 13 -19.42 -17.28 4.13
CA VAL A 13 -18.17 -16.69 3.63
C VAL A 13 -17.63 -15.74 4.69
N HIS A 14 -16.45 -16.05 5.22
CA HIS A 14 -15.75 -15.20 6.19
C HIS A 14 -14.65 -14.40 5.49
N PHE A 15 -14.66 -13.09 5.68
CA PHE A 15 -13.64 -12.18 5.15
C PHE A 15 -12.68 -11.79 6.27
N HIS A 16 -11.37 -11.87 5.99
CA HIS A 16 -10.29 -11.57 6.93
C HIS A 16 -9.33 -10.56 6.33
N THR A 17 -9.01 -9.49 7.06
CA THR A 17 -8.11 -8.41 6.58
C THR A 17 -6.67 -8.55 7.05
N GLY A 18 -6.34 -9.64 7.74
CA GLY A 18 -5.05 -9.88 8.38
C GLY A 18 -4.94 -9.31 9.80
N SER A 19 -5.71 -8.26 10.15
CA SER A 19 -5.87 -7.78 11.53
C SER A 19 -6.97 -8.50 12.32
N GLY A 20 -7.72 -9.39 11.66
CA GLY A 20 -8.82 -10.13 12.25
C GLY A 20 -9.97 -10.38 11.26
N PRO A 21 -11.13 -10.86 11.76
CA PRO A 21 -12.34 -10.95 10.97
C PRO A 21 -12.84 -9.56 10.58
N TYR A 22 -13.24 -9.40 9.32
CA TYR A 22 -13.74 -8.15 8.75
C TYR A 22 -15.25 -8.19 8.54
N ARG A 23 -15.74 -9.26 7.89
CA ARG A 23 -17.15 -9.42 7.54
C ARG A 23 -17.50 -10.90 7.42
N GLU A 24 -18.77 -11.20 7.61
CA GLU A 24 -19.37 -12.50 7.28
C GLU A 24 -20.57 -12.31 6.36
N GLU A 25 -20.76 -13.23 5.42
CA GLU A 25 -21.94 -13.31 4.57
C GLU A 25 -22.48 -14.74 4.50
N ILE A 26 -23.81 -14.88 4.51
CA ILE A 26 -24.50 -16.16 4.33
C ILE A 26 -25.17 -16.11 2.96
N VAL A 27 -24.88 -17.10 2.12
CA VAL A 27 -25.32 -17.14 0.71
C VAL A 27 -25.94 -18.50 0.37
N PRO A 28 -27.05 -18.55 -0.37
CA PRO A 28 -27.59 -19.82 -0.88
C PRO A 28 -26.58 -20.54 -1.77
N ALA A 29 -26.52 -21.87 -1.64
CA ALA A 29 -25.69 -22.73 -2.47
C ALA A 29 -25.88 -22.44 -3.97
N GLY A 30 -24.78 -22.41 -4.73
CA GLY A 30 -24.80 -22.14 -6.17
C GLY A 30 -24.95 -20.67 -6.55
N ARG A 31 -25.13 -19.75 -5.59
CA ARG A 31 -25.16 -18.31 -5.86
C ARG A 31 -23.78 -17.68 -5.66
N PRO A 32 -23.39 -16.72 -6.51
CA PRO A 32 -22.22 -15.89 -6.26
C PRO A 32 -22.51 -14.87 -5.15
N ILE A 33 -21.44 -14.33 -4.57
CA ILE A 33 -21.48 -13.20 -3.64
C ILE A 33 -21.02 -11.93 -4.34
N ARG A 34 -21.49 -10.77 -3.87
CA ARG A 34 -20.98 -9.48 -4.36
C ARG A 34 -19.64 -9.19 -3.67
N GLU A 35 -18.71 -8.62 -4.42
CA GLU A 35 -17.47 -8.14 -3.83
C GLU A 35 -17.77 -7.06 -2.79
N PRO A 36 -17.26 -7.18 -1.55
CA PRO A 36 -17.42 -6.13 -0.56
C PRO A 36 -16.60 -4.91 -0.96
N ILE A 37 -16.93 -3.75 -0.39
CA ILE A 37 -16.09 -2.56 -0.52
C ILE A 37 -14.70 -2.92 0.01
N ALA A 38 -13.67 -2.59 -0.79
CA ALA A 38 -12.29 -2.84 -0.40
C ALA A 38 -12.01 -2.19 0.96
N PRO A 39 -11.46 -2.93 1.94
CA PRO A 39 -11.07 -2.36 3.21
C PRO A 39 -9.97 -1.31 3.01
N ASP A 40 -9.92 -0.31 3.89
CA ASP A 40 -8.81 0.65 3.89
C ASP A 40 -7.69 0.20 4.84
N ARG A 41 -6.44 0.40 4.39
CA ARG A 41 -5.24 0.12 5.17
C ARG A 41 -4.18 1.16 4.84
N GLU A 42 -3.92 2.06 5.78
CA GLU A 42 -2.93 3.13 5.62
C GLU A 42 -1.57 2.58 5.16
N GLY A 43 -1.03 3.15 4.09
CA GLY A 43 0.25 2.75 3.51
C GLY A 43 0.23 1.51 2.61
N TYR A 44 -0.94 0.93 2.34
CA TYR A 44 -1.11 -0.23 1.46
C TYR A 44 -2.18 0.02 0.40
N ASP A 45 -2.05 -0.69 -0.72
CA ASP A 45 -3.08 -0.86 -1.75
C ASP A 45 -3.70 -2.25 -1.56
N PHE A 46 -5.04 -2.31 -1.62
CA PHE A 46 -5.77 -3.57 -1.63
C PHE A 46 -5.55 -4.28 -2.97
N THR A 47 -5.14 -5.55 -2.95
CA THR A 47 -4.83 -6.31 -4.17
C THR A 47 -5.87 -7.36 -4.55
N GLY A 48 -6.86 -7.62 -3.68
CA GLY A 48 -7.92 -8.60 -3.93
C GLY A 48 -8.19 -9.50 -2.72
N TRP A 49 -9.16 -10.39 -2.89
CA TRP A 49 -9.51 -11.43 -1.91
C TRP A 49 -8.96 -12.78 -2.37
N TYR A 50 -8.39 -13.56 -1.46
CA TYR A 50 -7.74 -14.84 -1.76
C TYR A 50 -8.33 -15.96 -0.91
N ARG A 51 -8.35 -17.19 -1.43
CA ARG A 51 -8.89 -18.38 -0.74
C ARG A 51 -7.94 -18.96 0.30
N ASP A 52 -6.69 -18.52 0.30
CA ASP A 52 -5.62 -19.00 1.17
C ASP A 52 -4.85 -17.85 1.81
N GLU A 53 -4.30 -18.10 3.00
CA GLU A 53 -3.51 -17.12 3.76
C GLU A 53 -2.20 -16.73 3.09
N ALA A 54 -1.67 -17.59 2.20
CA ALA A 54 -0.46 -17.30 1.44
C ALA A 54 -0.73 -16.36 0.24
N LEU A 55 -2.00 -15.97 0.01
CA LEU A 55 -2.42 -15.04 -1.05
C LEU A 55 -2.06 -15.53 -2.45
N THR A 56 -2.19 -16.83 -2.69
CA THR A 56 -1.81 -17.47 -3.96
C THR A 56 -3.00 -17.78 -4.87
N GLN A 57 -4.20 -17.93 -4.30
CA GLN A 57 -5.42 -18.31 -5.01
C GLN A 57 -6.45 -17.18 -4.93
N GLU A 58 -6.43 -16.28 -5.91
CA GLU A 58 -7.39 -15.18 -5.99
C GLU A 58 -8.84 -15.71 -6.10
N TYR A 59 -9.75 -15.06 -5.38
CA TYR A 59 -11.17 -15.39 -5.39
C TYR A 59 -11.91 -14.55 -6.44
N VAL A 60 -12.51 -15.24 -7.42
CA VAL A 60 -13.34 -14.61 -8.44
C VAL A 60 -14.79 -14.56 -7.97
N PHE A 61 -15.34 -13.35 -7.79
CA PHE A 61 -16.70 -13.13 -7.25
C PHE A 61 -17.84 -13.60 -8.17
N THR A 62 -17.56 -13.94 -9.42
CA THR A 62 -18.55 -14.58 -10.32
C THR A 62 -18.70 -16.07 -10.07
N ALA A 63 -17.80 -16.69 -9.28
CA ALA A 63 -17.89 -18.12 -8.96
C ALA A 63 -19.04 -18.41 -7.99
N PRO A 64 -19.77 -19.53 -8.18
CA PRO A 64 -20.81 -19.96 -7.24
C PRO A 64 -20.20 -20.39 -5.90
N VAL A 65 -20.87 -20.05 -4.80
CA VAL A 65 -20.50 -20.54 -3.47
C VAL A 65 -21.16 -21.89 -3.22
N ASN A 66 -20.34 -22.93 -3.10
CA ASN A 66 -20.78 -24.32 -2.92
C ASN A 66 -20.22 -24.99 -1.66
N CYS A 67 -19.53 -24.23 -0.82
CA CYS A 67 -19.02 -24.64 0.48
C CYS A 67 -18.78 -23.39 1.33
N ASN A 68 -18.49 -23.56 2.62
CA ASN A 68 -18.02 -22.46 3.44
C ASN A 68 -16.64 -21.99 2.95
N ILE A 69 -16.46 -20.69 2.83
CA ILE A 69 -15.24 -20.08 2.27
C ILE A 69 -14.63 -19.14 3.32
N ARG A 70 -13.30 -19.15 3.43
CA ARG A 70 -12.55 -18.09 4.08
C ARG A 70 -11.79 -17.31 3.02
N LEU A 71 -11.95 -16.00 3.04
CA LEU A 71 -11.31 -15.07 2.12
C LEU A 71 -10.37 -14.16 2.88
N TYR A 72 -9.17 -13.98 2.36
CA TYR A 72 -8.08 -13.22 2.95
C TYR A 72 -7.74 -12.04 2.06
N ALA A 73 -7.70 -10.83 2.63
CA ALA A 73 -7.35 -9.62 1.90
C ALA A 73 -5.85 -9.61 1.57
N GLY A 74 -5.52 -9.41 0.30
CA GLY A 74 -4.17 -9.13 -0.15
C GLY A 74 -3.84 -7.64 -0.07
N TRP A 75 -2.60 -7.35 0.30
CA TRP A 75 -2.11 -5.98 0.52
C TRP A 75 -0.73 -5.79 -0.08
N LYS A 76 -0.57 -4.76 -0.91
CA LYS A 76 0.73 -4.32 -1.41
C LYS A 76 1.11 -3.01 -0.74
N ARG A 77 2.29 -2.95 -0.11
CA ARG A 77 2.77 -1.70 0.51
C ARG A 77 2.99 -0.64 -0.59
N LYS A 78 2.49 0.57 -0.37
CA LYS A 78 2.66 1.71 -1.28
C LYS A 78 4.14 2.12 -1.36
N SER A 79 4.51 2.74 -2.48
CA SER A 79 5.79 3.42 -2.65
C SER A 79 5.62 4.94 -2.64
N CYS A 80 6.61 5.65 -2.14
CA CYS A 80 6.75 7.09 -2.20
C CYS A 80 8.05 7.44 -2.92
N TYR A 81 8.10 8.60 -3.57
CA TYR A 81 9.26 9.05 -4.31
C TYR A 81 9.87 10.28 -3.65
N VAL A 82 11.17 10.23 -3.39
CA VAL A 82 11.96 11.37 -2.92
C VAL A 82 12.89 11.80 -4.04
N ARG A 83 12.61 12.97 -4.60
CA ARG A 83 13.44 13.58 -5.65
C ARG A 83 14.37 14.62 -5.05
N PHE A 84 15.63 14.57 -5.45
CA PHE A 84 16.70 15.41 -4.94
C PHE A 84 17.19 16.35 -6.03
N LEU A 85 17.02 17.66 -5.80
CA LEU A 85 17.53 18.73 -6.65
C LEU A 85 18.84 19.25 -6.08
N ALA A 86 19.94 18.70 -6.60
CA ALA A 86 21.29 19.04 -6.15
C ALA A 86 21.78 20.38 -6.73
N GLY A 87 21.22 20.85 -7.85
CA GLY A 87 21.63 22.08 -8.54
C GLY A 87 22.96 21.98 -9.30
N GLY A 88 23.60 20.81 -9.33
CA GLY A 88 24.91 20.57 -9.96
C GLY A 88 24.95 19.33 -10.86
N LEU A 89 26.12 18.71 -11.02
CA LEU A 89 26.33 17.54 -11.90
C LEU A 89 25.52 16.29 -11.50
N ALA A 90 24.93 16.28 -10.31
CA ALA A 90 24.17 15.17 -9.75
C ALA A 90 22.64 15.40 -9.76
N ASP A 91 22.13 16.28 -10.62
CA ASP A 91 20.73 16.72 -10.64
C ASP A 91 19.93 16.14 -11.82
N PRO A 92 18.69 15.63 -11.63
CA PRO A 92 18.07 15.17 -10.40
C PRO A 92 18.26 13.65 -10.18
N THR A 93 18.30 13.23 -8.93
CA THR A 93 18.18 11.81 -8.55
C THR A 93 16.84 11.55 -7.85
N THR A 94 16.31 10.33 -7.96
CA THR A 94 15.05 9.92 -7.31
C THR A 94 15.25 8.61 -6.58
N GLN A 95 14.77 8.53 -5.34
CA GLN A 95 14.66 7.28 -4.58
C GLN A 95 13.20 6.84 -4.53
N GLU A 96 12.96 5.56 -4.83
CA GLU A 96 11.69 4.88 -4.51
C GLU A 96 11.80 4.30 -3.09
N ILE A 97 10.91 4.74 -2.20
CA ILE A 97 10.91 4.42 -0.78
C ILE A 97 9.59 3.73 -0.44
N ALA A 98 9.64 2.55 0.17
CA ALA A 98 8.44 1.89 0.69
C ALA A 98 7.77 2.78 1.76
N TYR A 99 6.46 2.99 1.65
CA TYR A 99 5.69 3.91 2.50
C TYR A 99 6.00 3.74 4.00
N GLY A 100 6.34 4.81 4.69
CA GLY A 100 6.68 4.82 6.11
C GLY A 100 8.12 4.41 6.43
N SER A 101 8.96 4.16 5.41
CA SER A 101 10.41 3.97 5.56
C SER A 101 11.14 5.32 5.43
N THR A 102 12.45 5.34 5.68
CA THR A 102 13.29 6.54 5.57
C THR A 102 13.99 6.61 4.23
N ALA A 103 14.22 7.83 3.72
CA ALA A 103 15.12 8.05 2.59
C ALA A 103 16.58 7.98 3.04
N VAL A 104 17.49 7.76 2.10
CA VAL A 104 18.94 7.82 2.33
C VAL A 104 19.46 9.17 1.84
N GLU A 105 20.36 9.81 2.58
CA GLU A 105 21.00 11.05 2.10
C GLU A 105 21.90 10.72 0.90
N PRO A 106 21.67 11.33 -0.28
CA PRO A 106 22.47 11.03 -1.46
C PRO A 106 23.89 11.61 -1.33
N ASP A 107 24.88 10.88 -1.84
CA ASP A 107 26.24 11.36 -1.98
C ASP A 107 26.33 12.28 -3.20
N VAL A 108 26.52 13.58 -2.96
CA VAL A 108 26.55 14.62 -4.01
C VAL A 108 27.76 15.54 -3.82
N SER A 109 28.31 16.00 -4.94
CA SER A 109 29.43 16.94 -4.95
C SER A 109 29.18 18.12 -5.87
N PHE A 110 29.52 19.33 -5.39
CA PHE A 110 29.50 20.55 -6.19
C PHE A 110 30.89 21.24 -6.08
N PRO A 111 31.68 21.35 -7.17
CA PRO A 111 33.04 21.89 -7.12
C PRO A 111 33.12 23.29 -6.50
N GLY A 112 33.99 23.47 -5.51
CA GLY A 112 34.14 24.74 -4.79
C GLY A 112 33.15 24.95 -3.64
N TYR A 113 32.26 24.00 -3.37
CA TYR A 113 31.23 24.10 -2.33
C TYR A 113 31.27 22.91 -1.37
N VAL A 114 30.56 23.04 -0.25
CA VAL A 114 30.26 22.02 0.75
C VAL A 114 28.75 21.95 0.93
N LEU A 115 28.19 20.74 0.96
CA LEU A 115 26.77 20.54 1.22
C LEU A 115 26.46 20.90 2.68
N GLU A 116 25.56 21.86 2.91
CA GLU A 116 25.08 22.19 4.26
C GLU A 116 23.93 21.27 4.68
N GLY A 117 23.13 20.80 3.72
CA GLY A 117 22.05 19.83 3.92
C GLY A 117 20.97 19.91 2.83
N TRP A 118 19.91 19.12 3.05
CA TRP A 118 18.74 19.05 2.18
C TRP A 118 17.53 19.73 2.82
N TYR A 119 16.72 20.41 2.02
CA TYR A 119 15.62 21.26 2.49
C TYR A 119 14.33 20.97 1.73
N THR A 120 13.18 21.19 2.36
CA THR A 120 11.87 20.88 1.76
C THR A 120 11.36 21.92 0.78
N GLU A 121 12.11 23.01 0.58
CA GLU A 121 11.79 24.10 -0.33
C GLU A 121 13.05 24.79 -0.84
N GLU A 122 12.93 25.49 -1.96
CA GLU A 122 14.04 26.19 -2.64
C GLU A 122 14.70 27.26 -1.77
N THR A 123 13.93 27.91 -0.89
CA THR A 123 14.45 28.96 0.01
C THR A 123 15.34 28.40 1.13
N CYS A 124 15.42 27.08 1.26
CA CYS A 124 16.30 26.37 2.19
C CYS A 124 16.17 26.84 3.65
N VAL A 125 14.93 26.90 4.16
CA VAL A 125 14.63 27.28 5.55
C VAL A 125 14.46 26.04 6.42
N ASN A 126 13.65 25.08 5.97
CA ASN A 126 13.30 23.86 6.70
C ASN A 126 14.19 22.70 6.25
N ARG A 127 15.20 22.41 7.07
CA ARG A 127 16.11 21.28 6.83
C ARG A 127 15.36 19.96 6.99
N TYR A 128 15.50 19.07 6.01
CA TYR A 128 14.98 17.72 6.06
C TYR A 128 15.81 16.84 7.00
N ASN A 129 15.13 16.05 7.83
CA ASN A 129 15.75 15.05 8.70
C ASN A 129 15.56 13.66 8.09
N PHE A 130 16.65 13.00 7.70
CA PHE A 130 16.61 11.67 7.06
C PHE A 130 16.12 10.54 7.97
N ASN A 131 15.94 10.78 9.28
CA ASN A 131 15.24 9.85 10.17
C ASN A 131 13.70 9.97 10.09
N THR A 132 13.18 10.91 9.30
CA THR A 132 11.73 11.10 9.11
C THR A 132 11.18 10.05 8.16
N LYS A 133 10.07 9.43 8.57
CA LYS A 133 9.34 8.49 7.72
C LYS A 133 8.76 9.20 6.49
N VAL A 134 8.99 8.64 5.32
CA VAL A 134 8.45 9.10 4.05
C VAL A 134 7.07 8.48 3.85
N VAL A 135 6.03 9.30 4.00
CA VAL A 135 4.61 8.90 3.84
C VAL A 135 3.93 9.57 2.65
N ARG A 136 4.69 10.36 1.88
CA ARG A 136 4.25 11.02 0.65
C ARG A 136 5.47 11.30 -0.23
N ASN A 137 5.23 11.68 -1.48
CA ASN A 137 6.31 12.14 -2.35
C ASN A 137 6.93 13.42 -1.80
N LEU A 138 8.25 13.54 -1.92
CA LEU A 138 9.03 14.68 -1.47
C LEU A 138 9.91 15.21 -2.59
N LEU A 139 10.11 16.51 -2.59
CA LEU A 139 11.09 17.20 -3.41
C LEU A 139 12.03 17.93 -2.46
N LEU A 140 13.32 17.59 -2.49
CA LEU A 140 14.34 18.12 -1.59
C LEU A 140 15.38 18.91 -2.36
N TYR A 141 15.80 20.04 -1.80
CA TYR A 141 16.75 20.98 -2.39
C TYR A 141 18.04 21.00 -1.61
N ALA A 142 19.17 20.85 -2.29
CA ALA A 142 20.48 20.97 -1.66
C ALA A 142 20.80 22.43 -1.37
N LYS A 143 21.27 22.72 -0.15
CA LYS A 143 21.89 23.99 0.18
C LYS A 143 23.41 23.83 0.21
N TRP A 144 24.08 24.71 -0.51
CA TRP A 144 25.54 24.68 -0.64
C TRP A 144 26.17 25.91 0.01
N LYS A 145 27.34 25.73 0.62
CA LYS A 145 28.19 26.82 1.10
C LYS A 145 29.51 26.81 0.32
N GLN A 146 29.89 27.95 -0.23
CA GLN A 146 31.19 28.10 -0.89
C GLN A 146 32.32 27.88 0.13
N ARG A 147 33.36 27.14 -0.30
CA ARG A 147 34.55 26.89 0.50
C ARG A 147 35.35 28.17 0.78
#